data_AF-A0A9E3F273-F1
#
_entry.id   AF-A0A9E3F273-F1
#
_cell.length_a   1.000
_cell.length_b   1.000
_cell.length_c   1.000
_cell.angle_alpha   90.00
_cell.angle_beta   90.00
_cell.angle_gamma   90.00
#
_symmetry.space_group_name_H-M   'P 1'
#
loop_
_entity.id
_entity.type
_entity.pdbx_description
1 polymer ?
#
loop_
_entity_poly.entity_id
_entity_poly.type
_entity_poly.pdbx_seq_one_letter_code
_entity_poly.pdbx_strand_id
1 'polypeptide(L)'
;MTEEQHPTGEPASAARPEADLSRVRTIPVGGRPNKVLAEQYASPPPADPAARSFGAFLGSLPRILQAESFLQVVDAVVRAVRAEKTVLWMLGGHVVKTGLAPVFIDLMRRGAVTHLGSNGSAAVHDYEMARWGGTSEDVEAGLADGTFGMADETGRDMNLAFRRGMEQGWGMGEALSRDLDGRDDLAYPELSLLLQSYRL
;
A
#
# COMPACT_ATOMS: atom_id res chain seq x y z
N MET A 1 -13.11 -32.78 -58.26
CA MET A 1 -12.00 -32.84 -57.28
C MET A 1 -11.04 -31.75 -57.70
N THR A 2 -11.24 -30.55 -57.17
CA THR A 2 -10.47 -29.33 -57.47
C THR A 2 -9.97 -28.83 -56.13
N GLU A 3 -8.70 -29.06 -55.86
CA GLU A 3 -7.98 -28.46 -54.73
C GLU A 3 -7.89 -26.95 -54.96
N GLU A 4 -8.55 -26.18 -54.10
CA GLU A 4 -8.29 -24.76 -53.92
C GLU A 4 -6.87 -24.60 -53.38
N GLN A 5 -5.96 -24.15 -54.23
CA GLN A 5 -4.65 -23.67 -53.81
C GLN A 5 -4.85 -22.36 -53.05
N HIS A 6 -4.71 -22.40 -51.73
CA HIS A 6 -4.55 -21.20 -50.93
C HIS A 6 -3.30 -20.43 -51.40
N PRO A 7 -3.40 -19.12 -51.68
CA PRO A 7 -2.23 -18.31 -52.01
C PRO A 7 -1.37 -18.14 -50.75
N THR A 8 -0.30 -18.93 -50.65
CA THR A 8 0.78 -18.72 -49.68
C THR A 8 1.61 -17.53 -50.13
N GLY A 9 1.25 -16.35 -49.67
CA GLY A 9 2.01 -15.14 -49.92
C GLY A 9 1.65 -14.07 -48.90
N GLU A 10 2.12 -14.22 -47.65
CA GLU A 10 2.26 -13.04 -46.81
C GLU A 10 3.19 -12.05 -47.54
N PRO A 11 2.80 -10.78 -47.71
CA PRO A 11 3.71 -9.80 -48.28
C PRO A 11 4.91 -9.67 -47.34
N ALA A 12 6.11 -9.96 -47.88
CA ALA A 12 7.36 -9.70 -47.18
C ALA A 12 7.33 -8.27 -46.63
N SER A 13 7.33 -8.12 -45.30
CA SER A 13 7.35 -6.83 -44.62
C SER A 13 8.47 -5.99 -45.24
N ALA A 14 8.10 -4.98 -46.03
CA ALA A 14 9.06 -4.10 -46.70
C ALA A 14 10.03 -3.56 -45.64
N ALA A 15 11.31 -3.96 -45.75
CA ALA A 15 12.34 -3.54 -44.83
C ALA A 15 12.35 -2.00 -44.82
N ARG A 16 12.10 -1.39 -43.66
CA ARG A 16 12.16 0.06 -43.54
C ARG A 16 13.58 0.50 -43.92
N PRO A 17 13.76 1.56 -44.74
CA PRO A 17 15.08 2.03 -45.11
C PRO A 17 15.88 2.38 -43.86
N GLU A 18 17.15 2.00 -43.85
CA GLU A 18 18.07 2.26 -42.75
C GLU A 18 18.28 3.77 -42.55
N ALA A 19 18.46 4.20 -41.31
CA ALA A 19 18.63 5.62 -41.01
C ALA A 19 19.98 6.14 -41.56
N ASP A 20 19.96 7.26 -42.28
CA ASP A 20 21.18 7.96 -42.71
C ASP A 20 21.86 8.68 -41.54
N LEU A 21 22.91 8.04 -41.01
CA LEU A 21 23.65 8.54 -39.85
C LEU A 21 24.49 9.81 -40.16
N SER A 22 24.72 10.15 -41.43
CA SER A 22 25.47 11.37 -41.80
C SER A 22 24.74 12.67 -41.42
N ARG A 23 23.44 12.57 -41.14
CA ARG A 23 22.56 13.69 -40.77
C ARG A 23 22.44 13.91 -39.27
N VAL A 24 23.06 13.06 -38.45
CA VAL A 24 23.03 13.19 -36.98
C VAL A 24 23.86 14.40 -36.57
N ARG A 25 23.26 15.27 -35.74
CA ARG A 25 23.94 16.40 -35.10
C ARG A 25 24.08 16.13 -33.61
N THR A 26 25.28 16.35 -33.07
CA THR A 26 25.57 16.22 -31.65
C THR A 26 25.77 17.59 -31.02
N ILE A 27 25.66 17.64 -29.69
CA ILE A 27 25.93 18.86 -28.91
C ILE A 27 26.92 18.54 -27.78
N PRO A 28 27.80 19.48 -27.38
CA PRO A 28 28.64 19.30 -26.20
C PRO A 28 27.80 19.20 -24.92
N VAL A 29 28.23 18.34 -23.99
CA VAL A 29 27.52 18.15 -22.70
C VAL A 29 27.41 19.44 -21.89
N GLY A 30 28.40 20.34 -21.99
CA GLY A 30 28.38 21.63 -21.29
C GLY A 30 27.32 22.61 -21.78
N GLY A 31 26.74 22.38 -22.97
CA GLY A 31 25.69 23.23 -23.54
C GLY A 31 24.27 22.81 -23.18
N ARG A 32 24.09 21.73 -22.42
CA ARG A 32 22.77 21.25 -21.97
C ARG A 32 22.60 21.36 -20.45
N PRO A 33 21.40 21.67 -19.94
CA PRO A 33 21.11 21.52 -18.52
C PRO A 33 21.06 20.04 -18.13
N ASN A 34 21.74 19.67 -17.05
CA ASN A 34 21.64 18.34 -16.47
C ASN A 34 20.59 18.35 -15.35
N LYS A 35 19.67 17.38 -15.37
CA LYS A 35 18.64 17.22 -14.31
C LYS A 35 19.14 16.47 -13.07
N VAL A 36 20.29 15.81 -13.21
CA VAL A 36 20.87 14.95 -12.19
C VAL A 36 22.28 15.43 -11.93
N LEU A 37 22.56 15.72 -10.67
CA LEU A 37 23.87 16.13 -10.18
C LEU A 37 24.45 15.05 -9.28
N ALA A 38 25.77 15.04 -9.12
CA ALA A 38 26.48 14.00 -8.37
C ALA A 38 26.06 13.96 -6.89
N GLU A 39 25.66 15.09 -6.33
CA GLU A 39 25.22 15.24 -4.94
C GLU A 39 23.88 14.55 -4.66
N GLN A 40 23.13 14.21 -5.72
CA GLN A 40 21.86 13.48 -5.60
C GLN A 40 22.06 11.97 -5.56
N TYR A 41 23.29 11.48 -5.74
CA TYR A 41 23.56 10.06 -5.75
C TYR A 41 23.47 9.48 -4.34
N ALA A 42 23.15 8.19 -4.30
CA ALA A 42 23.19 7.42 -3.07
C ALA A 42 24.63 7.30 -2.56
N SER A 43 24.78 7.06 -1.26
CA SER A 43 26.07 6.69 -0.66
C SER A 43 26.07 5.22 -0.25
N PRO A 44 27.23 4.53 -0.29
CA PRO A 44 27.32 3.19 0.27
C PRO A 44 27.13 3.23 1.80
N PRO A 45 26.74 2.10 2.42
CA PRO A 45 26.68 2.01 3.88
C PRO A 45 28.02 2.40 4.53
N PRO A 46 28.02 3.02 5.73
CA PRO A 46 29.25 3.36 6.43
C PRO A 46 30.17 2.15 6.59
N ALA A 47 31.47 2.36 6.34
CA ALA A 47 32.48 1.31 6.51
C ALA A 47 32.52 0.81 7.96
N ASP A 48 32.50 1.74 8.92
CA ASP A 48 32.38 1.45 10.35
C ASP A 48 31.00 0.84 10.68
N PRO A 49 30.95 -0.42 11.15
CA PRO A 49 29.71 -1.05 11.59
C PRO A 49 28.99 -0.29 12.71
N ALA A 50 29.71 0.41 13.59
CA ALA A 50 29.10 1.18 14.69
C ALA A 50 28.33 2.41 14.19
N ALA A 51 28.68 2.94 13.01
CA ALA A 51 27.98 4.04 12.36
C ALA A 51 26.75 3.58 11.55
N ARG A 52 26.54 2.26 11.39
CA ARG A 52 25.40 1.74 10.64
C ARG A 52 24.14 1.82 11.51
N SER A 53 23.11 2.46 10.97
CA SER A 53 21.79 2.56 11.58
C SER A 53 20.74 2.67 10.49
N PHE A 54 19.46 2.49 10.85
CA PHE A 54 18.37 2.74 9.90
C PHE A 54 18.34 4.21 9.46
N GLY A 55 18.70 5.14 10.33
CA GLY A 55 18.87 6.56 9.97
C GLY A 55 20.00 6.78 8.96
N ALA A 56 21.12 6.07 9.10
CA ALA A 56 22.20 6.12 8.12
C ALA A 56 21.77 5.55 6.76
N PHE A 57 20.95 4.48 6.75
CA PHE A 57 20.34 3.96 5.52
C PHE A 57 19.41 4.98 4.85
N LEU A 58 18.52 5.63 5.62
CA LEU A 58 17.65 6.69 5.07
C LEU A 58 18.47 7.86 4.52
N GLY A 59 19.53 8.26 5.24
CA GLY A 59 20.43 9.32 4.81
C GLY A 59 21.27 8.98 3.58
N SER A 60 21.44 7.70 3.27
CA SER A 60 22.20 7.24 2.10
C SER A 60 21.36 7.10 0.84
N LEU A 61 20.03 7.26 0.93
CA LEU A 61 19.15 7.21 -0.23
C LEU A 61 19.44 8.37 -1.21
N PRO A 62 19.31 8.14 -2.52
CA PRO A 62 19.54 9.20 -3.50
C PRO A 62 18.47 10.28 -3.39
N ARG A 63 18.85 11.54 -3.59
CA ARG A 63 17.96 12.70 -3.58
C ARG A 63 17.32 12.93 -4.95
N ILE A 64 16.72 11.88 -5.48
CA ILE A 64 16.05 11.90 -6.78
C ILE A 64 14.88 10.92 -6.86
N LEU A 65 13.92 11.23 -7.75
CA LEU A 65 12.76 10.40 -8.05
C LEU A 65 12.03 9.95 -6.76
N GLN A 66 11.70 8.67 -6.65
CA GLN A 66 10.87 8.16 -5.55
C GLN A 66 11.58 8.11 -4.21
N ALA A 67 12.91 8.05 -4.18
CA ALA A 67 13.64 8.16 -2.93
C ALA A 67 13.48 9.58 -2.33
N GLU A 68 13.55 10.61 -3.16
CA GLU A 68 13.27 11.98 -2.73
C GLU A 68 11.80 12.16 -2.32
N SER A 69 10.85 11.69 -3.14
CA SER A 69 9.41 11.73 -2.79
C SER A 69 9.12 11.08 -1.44
N PHE A 70 9.72 9.91 -1.19
CA PHE A 70 9.57 9.18 0.06
C PHE A 70 10.10 9.98 1.25
N LEU A 71 11.33 10.52 1.16
CA LEU A 71 11.92 11.33 2.23
C LEU A 71 11.09 12.60 2.50
N GLN A 72 10.55 13.23 1.46
CA GLN A 72 9.68 14.40 1.61
C GLN A 72 8.38 14.08 2.36
N VAL A 73 7.77 12.91 2.10
CA VAL A 73 6.59 12.44 2.85
C VAL A 73 6.95 12.17 4.30
N VAL A 74 8.07 11.48 4.56
CA VAL A 74 8.57 11.23 5.92
C VAL A 74 8.76 12.54 6.68
N ASP A 75 9.45 13.51 6.08
CA ASP A 75 9.70 14.82 6.69
C ASP A 75 8.40 15.59 6.94
N ALA A 76 7.44 15.52 6.02
CA ALA A 76 6.13 16.16 6.18
C ALA A 76 5.35 15.58 7.36
N VAL A 77 5.31 14.25 7.49
CA VAL A 77 4.67 13.56 8.62
C VAL A 77 5.37 13.93 9.92
N VAL A 78 6.70 13.84 10.00
CA VAL A 78 7.46 14.17 11.21
C VAL A 78 7.23 15.62 11.63
N ARG A 79 7.20 16.57 10.69
CA ARG A 79 6.88 17.98 10.98
C ARG A 79 5.46 18.13 11.54
N ALA A 80 4.47 17.45 10.97
CA ALA A 80 3.09 17.49 11.46
C ALA A 80 2.99 16.96 12.89
N VAL A 81 3.64 15.82 13.18
CA VAL A 81 3.67 15.22 14.52
C VAL A 81 4.33 16.14 15.54
N ARG A 82 5.51 16.69 15.22
CA ARG A 82 6.23 17.62 16.11
C ARG A 82 5.47 18.93 16.36
N ALA A 83 4.61 19.33 15.42
CA ALA A 83 3.75 20.50 15.55
C ALA A 83 2.37 20.16 16.13
N GLU A 84 2.20 18.96 16.68
CA GLU A 84 0.96 18.46 17.30
C GLU A 84 -0.26 18.61 16.38
N LYS A 85 -0.05 18.33 15.08
CA LYS A 85 -1.12 18.36 14.07
C LYS A 85 -1.72 16.98 13.88
N THR A 86 -2.98 16.96 13.47
CA THR A 86 -3.66 15.76 13.01
C THR A 86 -2.91 15.12 11.84
N VAL A 87 -2.61 13.83 11.97
CA VAL A 87 -2.10 12.98 10.90
C VAL A 87 -3.14 11.89 10.62
N LEU A 88 -3.88 12.06 9.52
CA LEU A 88 -4.88 11.11 9.03
C LEU A 88 -4.23 10.19 7.99
N TRP A 89 -4.35 8.88 8.20
CA TRP A 89 -3.93 7.87 7.24
C TRP A 89 -5.13 7.24 6.57
N MET A 90 -5.13 7.19 5.24
CA MET A 90 -6.15 6.50 4.45
C MET A 90 -5.55 5.23 3.85
N LEU A 91 -6.10 4.07 4.17
CA LEU A 91 -5.53 2.76 3.84
C LEU A 91 -6.53 1.81 3.20
N GLY A 92 -6.03 0.97 2.29
CA GLY A 92 -6.79 -0.13 1.69
C GLY A 92 -6.39 -1.48 2.28
N GLY A 93 -7.14 -2.53 1.93
CA GLY A 93 -6.97 -3.87 2.48
C GLY A 93 -5.56 -4.45 2.44
N HIS A 94 -4.78 -4.13 1.41
CA HIS A 94 -3.39 -4.58 1.28
C HIS A 94 -2.52 -4.23 2.48
N VAL A 95 -2.71 -3.06 3.11
CA VAL A 95 -1.93 -2.66 4.29
C VAL A 95 -2.16 -3.63 5.45
N VAL A 96 -3.42 -4.02 5.67
CA VAL A 96 -3.79 -4.91 6.78
C VAL A 96 -3.35 -6.35 6.48
N LYS A 97 -3.73 -6.89 5.30
CA LYS A 97 -3.44 -8.30 4.98
C LYS A 97 -1.95 -8.62 4.83
N THR A 98 -1.09 -7.63 4.58
CA THR A 98 0.37 -7.84 4.54
C THR A 98 1.05 -7.62 5.90
N GLY A 99 0.28 -7.56 7.00
CA GLY A 99 0.81 -7.58 8.36
C GLY A 99 1.36 -6.25 8.87
N LEU A 100 0.97 -5.10 8.31
CA LEU A 100 1.46 -3.80 8.78
C LEU A 100 0.68 -3.23 9.97
N ALA A 101 -0.39 -3.90 10.43
CA ALA A 101 -1.21 -3.41 11.54
C ALA A 101 -0.40 -3.10 12.83
N PRO A 102 0.54 -3.96 13.28
CA PRO A 102 1.37 -3.66 14.47
C PRO A 102 2.18 -2.37 14.35
N VAL A 103 2.65 -2.05 13.14
CA VAL A 103 3.42 -0.82 12.89
C VAL A 103 2.51 0.39 13.02
N PHE A 104 1.31 0.34 12.44
CA PHE A 104 0.33 1.41 12.58
C PHE A 104 -0.09 1.62 14.03
N ILE A 105 -0.33 0.54 14.79
CA ILE A 105 -0.71 0.61 16.20
C ILE A 105 0.40 1.26 17.04
N ASP A 106 1.67 0.90 16.80
CA ASP A 106 2.80 1.57 17.44
C ASP A 106 2.87 3.06 17.08
N LEU A 107 2.64 3.42 15.81
CA LEU A 107 2.58 4.82 15.38
C LEU A 107 1.39 5.57 16.00
N MET A 108 0.25 4.91 16.22
CA MET A 108 -0.91 5.48 16.92
C MET A 108 -0.56 5.80 18.38
N ARG A 109 0.06 4.84 19.09
CA ARG A 109 0.53 5.04 20.47
C ARG A 109 1.52 6.20 20.60
N ARG A 110 2.30 6.46 19.55
CA ARG A 110 3.27 7.57 19.49
C ARG A 110 2.66 8.90 19.02
N GLY A 111 1.36 8.94 18.70
CA GLY A 111 0.69 10.12 18.14
C GLY A 111 1.09 10.44 16.69
N ALA A 112 1.82 9.53 16.01
CA ALA A 112 2.23 9.68 14.62
C ALA A 112 1.12 9.31 13.62
N VAL A 113 0.12 8.56 14.08
CA VAL A 113 -1.15 8.30 13.39
C VAL A 113 -2.24 8.71 14.37
N THR A 114 -3.05 9.70 14.01
CA THR A 114 -4.11 10.19 14.91
C THR A 114 -5.50 9.73 14.48
N HIS A 115 -5.69 9.47 13.19
CA HIS A 115 -6.95 9.03 12.61
C HIS A 115 -6.67 8.03 11.49
N LEU A 116 -7.57 7.07 11.32
CA LEU A 116 -7.57 6.12 10.21
C LEU A 116 -8.85 6.30 9.38
N GLY A 117 -8.69 6.36 8.07
CA GLY A 117 -9.74 6.17 7.08
C GLY A 117 -9.45 4.90 6.28
N SER A 118 -10.47 4.12 5.97
CA SER A 118 -10.26 2.88 5.23
C SER A 118 -11.41 2.52 4.31
N ASN A 119 -11.15 1.62 3.35
CA ASN A 119 -12.19 1.02 2.53
C ASN A 119 -12.73 -0.27 3.18
N GLY A 120 -13.83 -0.81 2.64
CA GLY A 120 -14.47 -2.01 3.17
C GLY A 120 -13.54 -3.24 3.23
N SER A 121 -12.63 -3.39 2.26
CA SER A 121 -11.65 -4.49 2.25
C SER A 121 -10.69 -4.42 3.44
N ALA A 122 -10.22 -3.24 3.83
CA ALA A 122 -9.41 -3.08 5.05
C ALA A 122 -10.21 -3.44 6.30
N ALA A 123 -11.47 -3.02 6.39
CA ALA A 123 -12.34 -3.36 7.51
C ALA A 123 -12.57 -4.88 7.62
N VAL A 124 -12.81 -5.57 6.49
CA VAL A 124 -12.95 -7.03 6.44
C VAL A 124 -11.67 -7.71 6.93
N HIS A 125 -10.51 -7.36 6.35
CA HIS A 125 -9.25 -7.99 6.73
C HIS A 125 -8.90 -7.77 8.21
N ASP A 126 -9.17 -6.58 8.72
CA ASP A 126 -8.92 -6.25 10.12
C ASP A 126 -9.85 -7.00 11.08
N TYR A 127 -11.14 -7.02 10.74
CA TYR A 127 -12.17 -7.71 11.52
C TYR A 127 -11.92 -9.22 11.55
N GLU A 128 -11.61 -9.82 10.40
CA GLU A 128 -11.28 -11.25 10.31
C GLU A 128 -10.00 -11.61 11.08
N MET A 129 -8.97 -10.76 11.00
CA MET A 129 -7.75 -10.95 11.78
C MET A 129 -8.03 -10.90 13.29
N ALA A 130 -8.84 -9.94 13.74
CA ALA A 130 -9.23 -9.83 15.15
C ALA A 130 -10.01 -11.06 15.64
N ARG A 131 -10.99 -11.51 14.85
CA ARG A 131 -11.95 -12.56 15.21
C ARG A 131 -11.35 -13.95 15.11
N TRP A 132 -10.69 -14.24 14.00
CA TRP A 132 -10.30 -15.60 13.61
C TRP A 132 -8.80 -15.76 13.41
N GLY A 133 -8.01 -14.68 13.42
CA GLY A 133 -6.56 -14.74 13.25
C GLY A 133 -6.08 -15.07 11.84
N GLY A 134 -6.98 -14.98 10.87
CA GLY A 134 -6.71 -15.26 9.47
C GLY A 134 -7.63 -14.44 8.58
N THR A 135 -7.12 -14.04 7.43
CA THR A 135 -7.86 -13.29 6.41
C THR A 135 -7.19 -13.51 5.05
N SER A 136 -7.81 -13.02 3.97
CA SER A 136 -7.40 -13.23 2.58
C SER A 136 -7.62 -14.66 2.10
N GLU A 137 -8.82 -14.89 1.57
CA GLU A 137 -9.16 -16.07 0.79
C GLU A 137 -8.42 -16.12 -0.56
N ASP A 138 -8.42 -17.30 -1.19
CA ASP A 138 -7.92 -17.47 -2.55
C ASP A 138 -8.92 -16.88 -3.55
N VAL A 139 -8.52 -15.76 -4.16
CA VAL A 139 -9.35 -15.02 -5.11
C VAL A 139 -9.63 -15.83 -6.38
N GLU A 140 -8.64 -16.55 -6.90
CA GLU A 140 -8.80 -17.27 -8.17
C GLU A 140 -9.74 -18.46 -8.00
N ALA A 141 -9.51 -19.26 -6.95
CA ALA A 141 -10.37 -20.39 -6.62
C ALA A 141 -11.80 -19.94 -6.30
N GLY A 142 -11.95 -18.91 -5.45
CA GLY A 142 -13.26 -18.43 -5.02
C GLY A 142 -14.05 -17.74 -6.14
N LEU A 143 -13.39 -17.07 -7.09
CA LEU A 143 -14.09 -16.52 -8.26
C LEU A 143 -14.55 -17.63 -9.22
N ALA A 144 -13.82 -18.74 -9.29
CA ALA A 144 -14.18 -19.86 -10.16
C ALA A 144 -15.44 -20.61 -9.70
N ASP A 145 -15.65 -20.74 -8.39
CA ASP A 145 -16.80 -21.44 -7.81
C ASP A 145 -17.87 -20.52 -7.17
N GLY A 146 -17.62 -19.20 -7.16
CA GLY A 146 -18.54 -18.20 -6.63
C GLY A 146 -18.51 -18.03 -5.11
N THR A 147 -17.51 -18.60 -4.43
CA THR A 147 -17.34 -18.47 -2.97
C THR A 147 -16.56 -17.23 -2.55
N PHE A 148 -15.90 -16.53 -3.48
CA PHE A 148 -15.14 -15.32 -3.17
C PHE A 148 -16.03 -14.24 -2.53
N GLY A 149 -15.66 -13.80 -1.32
CA GLY A 149 -16.38 -12.80 -0.55
C GLY A 149 -17.67 -13.30 0.12
N MET A 150 -17.88 -14.62 0.19
CA MET A 150 -19.13 -15.23 0.66
C MET A 150 -19.04 -15.86 2.07
N ALA A 151 -18.04 -15.49 2.87
CA ALA A 151 -17.93 -15.93 4.26
C ALA A 151 -19.15 -15.44 5.09
N ASP A 152 -19.97 -16.37 5.58
CA ASP A 152 -21.22 -16.05 6.29
C ASP A 152 -20.94 -15.25 7.56
N GLU A 153 -20.02 -15.70 8.40
CA GLU A 153 -19.76 -15.06 9.69
C GLU A 153 -19.23 -13.63 9.52
N THR A 154 -18.32 -13.39 8.57
CA THR A 154 -17.84 -12.05 8.23
C THR A 154 -19.00 -11.16 7.79
N GLY A 155 -19.77 -11.60 6.80
CA GLY A 155 -20.89 -10.83 6.26
C GLY A 155 -21.98 -10.56 7.30
N ARG A 156 -22.43 -11.60 8.01
CA ARG A 156 -23.48 -11.55 9.02
C ARG A 156 -23.09 -10.69 10.21
N ASP A 157 -21.93 -10.93 10.83
CA ASP A 157 -21.55 -10.24 12.06
C ASP A 157 -21.27 -8.75 11.80
N MET A 158 -20.56 -8.40 10.72
CA MET A 158 -20.32 -6.99 10.36
C MET A 158 -21.63 -6.26 10.05
N ASN A 159 -22.57 -6.87 9.33
CA ASN A 159 -23.87 -6.25 9.06
C ASN A 159 -24.71 -6.08 10.33
N LEU A 160 -24.66 -7.02 11.28
CA LEU A 160 -25.32 -6.86 12.58
C LEU A 160 -24.71 -5.68 13.36
N ALA A 161 -23.38 -5.53 13.34
CA ALA A 161 -22.71 -4.38 13.93
C ALA A 161 -23.16 -3.06 13.25
N PHE A 162 -23.22 -3.02 11.93
CA PHE A 162 -23.68 -1.82 11.19
C PHE A 162 -25.14 -1.48 11.48
N ARG A 163 -26.04 -2.46 11.60
CA ARG A 163 -27.44 -2.21 11.98
C ARG A 163 -27.54 -1.58 13.36
N ARG A 164 -26.83 -2.12 14.36
CA ARG A 164 -26.74 -1.52 15.69
C ARG A 164 -26.15 -0.11 15.62
N GLY A 165 -25.09 0.09 14.82
CA GLY A 165 -24.50 1.40 14.59
C GLY A 165 -25.52 2.40 14.04
N MET A 166 -26.31 2.01 13.05
CA MET A 166 -27.36 2.86 12.48
C MET A 166 -28.45 3.21 13.50
N GLU A 167 -28.87 2.26 14.32
CA GLU A 167 -29.85 2.48 15.40
C GLU A 167 -29.33 3.43 16.50
N GLN A 168 -28.02 3.42 16.75
CA GLN A 168 -27.36 4.22 17.80
C GLN A 168 -26.72 5.52 17.28
N GLY A 169 -26.71 5.75 15.96
CA GLY A 169 -26.08 6.92 15.33
C GLY A 169 -24.56 6.84 15.21
N TRP A 170 -23.96 5.64 15.25
CA TRP A 170 -22.52 5.42 15.07
C TRP A 170 -22.13 5.30 13.59
N GLY A 171 -20.92 5.76 13.26
CA GLY A 171 -20.31 5.48 11.95
C GLY A 171 -19.89 4.00 11.83
N MET A 172 -19.70 3.51 10.60
CA MET A 172 -19.36 2.10 10.34
C MET A 172 -18.09 1.63 11.09
N GLY A 173 -17.05 2.46 11.12
CA GLY A 173 -15.80 2.13 11.82
C GLY A 173 -16.00 2.00 13.33
N GLU A 174 -16.74 2.92 13.94
CA GLU A 174 -17.09 2.87 15.37
C GLU A 174 -17.97 1.66 15.68
N ALA A 175 -18.95 1.35 14.82
CA ALA A 175 -19.83 0.21 15.00
C ALA A 175 -19.07 -1.13 15.03
N LEU A 176 -18.10 -1.33 14.11
CA LEU A 176 -17.24 -2.51 14.12
C LEU A 176 -16.30 -2.53 15.32
N SER A 177 -15.72 -1.39 15.67
CA SER A 177 -14.79 -1.31 16.80
C SER A 177 -15.48 -1.65 18.12
N ARG A 178 -16.72 -1.17 18.31
CA ARG A 178 -17.56 -1.52 19.47
C ARG A 178 -18.01 -2.98 19.46
N ASP A 179 -18.32 -3.55 18.29
CA ASP A 179 -18.61 -5.00 18.19
C ASP A 179 -17.40 -5.82 18.63
N LEU A 180 -16.21 -5.50 18.11
CA LEU A 180 -14.97 -6.16 18.52
C LEU A 180 -14.68 -5.96 20.01
N ASP A 181 -14.83 -4.74 20.54
CA ASP A 181 -14.55 -4.44 21.95
C ASP A 181 -15.46 -5.19 22.93
N GLY A 182 -16.70 -5.47 22.53
CA GLY A 182 -17.68 -6.21 23.33
C GLY A 182 -17.62 -7.73 23.21
N ARG A 183 -16.63 -8.28 22.50
CA ARG A 183 -16.48 -9.72 22.27
C ARG A 183 -15.43 -10.35 23.16
N ASP A 184 -15.75 -11.52 23.70
CA ASP A 184 -14.82 -12.35 24.48
C ASP A 184 -14.12 -13.44 23.64
N ASP A 185 -14.49 -13.57 22.37
CA ASP A 185 -14.05 -14.64 21.45
C ASP A 185 -13.08 -14.15 20.37
N LEU A 186 -12.30 -13.10 20.66
CA LEU A 186 -11.29 -12.57 19.72
C LEU A 186 -9.99 -13.39 19.76
N ALA A 187 -9.50 -13.79 18.59
CA ALA A 187 -8.24 -14.52 18.44
C ALA A 187 -7.01 -13.60 18.61
N TYR A 188 -7.02 -12.42 17.98
CA TYR A 188 -5.88 -11.48 17.99
C TYR A 188 -6.34 -10.01 18.10
N PRO A 189 -7.00 -9.62 19.20
CA PRO A 189 -7.52 -8.25 19.39
C PRO A 189 -6.43 -7.17 19.33
N GLU A 190 -5.20 -7.50 19.70
CA GLU A 190 -4.04 -6.61 19.69
C GLU A 190 -3.54 -6.28 18.28
N LEU A 191 -3.99 -7.00 17.26
CA LEU A 191 -3.62 -6.77 15.86
C LEU A 191 -4.66 -5.94 15.08
N SER A 192 -5.83 -5.66 15.66
CA SER A 192 -6.92 -4.94 14.99
C SER A 192 -6.74 -3.43 15.03
N LEU A 193 -6.56 -2.81 13.86
CA LEU A 193 -6.58 -1.36 13.70
C LEU A 193 -7.92 -0.76 14.13
N LEU A 194 -9.06 -1.39 13.84
CA LEU A 194 -10.37 -0.92 14.27
C LEU A 194 -10.44 -0.85 15.80
N LEU A 195 -10.16 -1.97 16.47
CA LEU A 195 -10.24 -2.06 17.92
C LEU A 195 -9.22 -1.15 18.61
N GLN A 196 -7.98 -1.13 18.15
CA GLN A 196 -6.96 -0.27 18.74
C GLN A 196 -7.24 1.22 18.51
N SER A 197 -7.88 1.60 17.39
CA SER A 197 -8.27 3.00 17.14
C SER A 197 -9.38 3.49 18.06
N TYR A 198 -10.20 2.58 18.57
CA TYR A 198 -11.25 2.91 19.54
C TYR A 198 -10.71 2.99 20.98
N ARG A 199 -9.61 2.29 21.28
CA ARG A 199 -9.03 2.20 22.63
C ARG A 199 -7.93 3.22 22.93
N LEU A 200 -7.26 3.77 21.91
CA LEU A 200 -6.15 4.72 22.00
C LEU A 200 -6.60 6.15 21.74
#